data_AF-A0A975QMI0-F1
#
_entry.id   AF-A0A975QMI0-F1
#
_cell.length_a   1.000
_cell.length_b   1.000
_cell.length_c   1.000
_cell.angle_alpha   90.00
_cell.angle_beta   90.00
_cell.angle_gamma   90.00
#
_symmetry.space_group_name_H-M   'P 1'
#
loop_
_entity.id
_entity.type
_entity.pdbx_description
1 polymer ?
#
loop_
_entity_poly.entity_id
_entity_poly.type
_entity_poly.pdbx_seq_one_letter_code
_entity_poly.pdbx_strand_id
1 'polypeptide(L)'
;MLYFKCLGILFGIMAFLKPFYLHILPFDEKKWIQKMYPEEKPYWINIISILGLVLLIVTWIIELVTQISLSIVISLLFSCTLIKIIVLLFNYEKFYSWLTNLLKKEKQLYIIDGFVSLFGLILILFTIFVL
;
A
#
# COMPACT_ATOMS: atom_id res chain seq x y z
N MET A 1 9.32 -6.61 18.35
CA MET A 1 8.27 -7.59 17.99
C MET A 1 6.90 -6.93 17.86
N LEU A 2 6.36 -6.27 18.90
CA LEU A 2 5.04 -5.63 18.81
C LEU A 2 4.90 -4.62 17.67
N TYR A 3 5.92 -3.79 17.42
CA TYR A 3 5.92 -2.82 16.31
C TYR A 3 5.66 -3.48 14.95
N PHE A 4 6.47 -4.48 14.59
CA PHE A 4 6.33 -5.21 13.34
C PHE A 4 5.03 -6.03 13.28
N LYS A 5 4.54 -6.53 14.42
CA LYS A 5 3.22 -7.18 14.50
C LYS A 5 2.09 -6.21 14.17
N CYS A 6 2.08 -5.05 14.80
CA CYS A 6 1.08 -4.01 14.52
C CYS A 6 1.16 -3.55 13.07
N LEU A 7 2.38 -3.29 12.57
CA LEU A 7 2.59 -2.83 11.21
C LEU A 7 2.14 -3.89 10.21
N GLY A 8 2.51 -5.15 10.40
CA GLY A 8 2.08 -6.25 9.53
C GLY A 8 0.57 -6.51 9.57
N ILE A 9 -0.04 -6.55 10.76
CA ILE A 9 -1.49 -6.75 10.89
C ILE A 9 -2.26 -5.58 10.28
N LEU A 10 -1.91 -4.33 10.60
CA LEU A 10 -2.62 -3.15 10.08
C LEU A 10 -2.54 -3.07 8.56
N PHE A 11 -1.34 -3.22 7.99
CA PHE A 11 -1.18 -3.16 6.53
C PHE A 11 -1.80 -4.37 5.84
N GLY A 12 -1.67 -5.55 6.43
CA GLY A 12 -2.30 -6.76 5.93
C GLY A 12 -3.81 -6.65 5.90
N ILE A 13 -4.44 -6.13 6.97
CA ILE A 13 -5.88 -5.89 7.04
C ILE A 13 -6.31 -4.84 6.01
N MET A 14 -5.59 -3.71 5.91
CA MET A 14 -5.89 -2.66 4.92
C MET A 14 -5.84 -3.20 3.49
N ALA A 15 -4.85 -4.04 3.16
CA ALA A 15 -4.72 -4.66 1.85
C ALA A 15 -5.80 -5.74 1.62
N PHE A 16 -6.06 -6.59 2.60
CA PHE A 16 -7.05 -7.66 2.52
C PHE A 16 -8.47 -7.14 2.33
N LEU A 17 -8.86 -6.13 3.11
CA LEU A 17 -10.21 -5.57 3.11
C LEU A 17 -10.48 -4.61 1.94
N LYS A 18 -9.45 -4.14 1.23
CA LYS A 18 -9.61 -3.20 0.10
C LYS A 18 -10.67 -3.68 -0.91
N PRO A 19 -10.58 -4.90 -1.49
CA PRO A 19 -11.65 -5.40 -2.38
C PRO A 19 -12.99 -5.59 -1.69
N PHE A 20 -13.03 -6.00 -0.42
CA PHE A 20 -14.28 -6.15 0.32
C PHE A 20 -15.06 -4.84 0.36
N TYR A 21 -14.42 -3.73 0.71
CA TYR A 21 -15.07 -2.42 0.72
C TYR A 21 -15.48 -1.95 -0.68
N LEU A 22 -14.68 -2.26 -1.69
CA LEU A 22 -14.91 -1.74 -3.05
C LEU A 22 -15.95 -2.54 -3.84
N HIS A 23 -16.13 -3.82 -3.54
CA HIS A 23 -17.01 -4.71 -4.32
C HIS A 23 -18.36 -4.98 -3.64
N ILE A 24 -18.43 -4.90 -2.31
CA ILE A 24 -19.66 -5.17 -1.57
C ILE A 24 -20.48 -3.89 -1.41
N LEU A 25 -19.83 -2.73 -1.27
CA LEU A 25 -20.54 -1.45 -1.28
C LEU A 25 -20.86 -1.07 -2.73
N PRO A 26 -22.06 -0.54 -3.04
CA PRO A 26 -22.40 0.02 -4.35
C PRO A 26 -21.68 1.37 -4.52
N PHE A 27 -20.35 1.31 -4.53
CA PHE A 27 -19.47 2.45 -4.56
C PHE A 27 -18.87 2.56 -5.96
N ASP A 28 -19.02 3.73 -6.58
CA ASP A 28 -18.41 4.00 -7.88
C ASP A 28 -16.92 4.28 -7.69
N GLU A 29 -16.15 3.18 -7.57
CA GLU A 29 -14.71 3.20 -7.34
C GLU A 29 -13.99 4.05 -8.39
N LYS A 30 -14.39 3.96 -9.67
CA LYS A 30 -13.77 4.73 -10.74
C LYS A 30 -13.92 6.22 -10.50
N LYS A 31 -15.14 6.66 -10.18
CA LYS A 31 -15.45 8.07 -9.91
C LYS A 31 -14.74 8.57 -8.65
N TRP A 32 -14.65 7.73 -7.62
CA TRP A 32 -13.93 8.10 -6.39
C TRP A 32 -12.42 8.21 -6.60
N ILE A 33 -11.81 7.24 -7.29
CA ILE A 33 -10.38 7.26 -7.62
C ILE A 33 -10.06 8.50 -8.47
N GLN A 34 -10.88 8.82 -9.48
CA GLN A 34 -10.71 10.04 -10.29
C GLN A 34 -10.81 11.33 -9.45
N LYS A 35 -11.71 11.35 -8.46
CA LYS A 35 -11.85 12.50 -7.56
C LYS A 35 -10.67 12.64 -6.61
N MET A 36 -10.15 11.54 -6.07
CA MET A 36 -9.02 11.54 -5.13
C MET A 36 -7.69 11.84 -5.83
N TYR A 37 -7.53 11.35 -7.05
CA TYR A 37 -6.33 11.52 -7.89
C TYR A 37 -6.66 12.33 -9.15
N PRO A 38 -6.84 13.66 -9.04
CA PRO A 38 -7.01 14.53 -10.20
C PRO A 38 -5.74 14.59 -11.06
N GLU A 39 -5.84 15.13 -12.27
CA GLU A 39 -4.72 15.26 -13.21
C GLU A 39 -3.58 16.12 -12.64
N GLU A 40 -3.92 17.20 -11.96
CA GLU A 40 -2.97 17.99 -11.18
C GLU A 40 -2.65 17.31 -9.85
N LYS A 41 -1.37 17.27 -9.47
CA LYS A 41 -0.94 16.60 -8.24
C LYS A 41 -1.55 17.29 -7.00
N PRO A 42 -2.44 16.63 -6.25
CA PRO A 42 -3.02 17.23 -5.06
C PRO A 42 -1.99 17.31 -3.92
N TYR A 43 -2.10 18.35 -3.09
CA TYR A 43 -1.15 18.62 -2.00
C TYR A 43 -1.06 17.49 -0.97
N TRP A 44 -2.16 16.78 -0.72
CA TRP A 44 -2.20 15.66 0.24
C TRP A 44 -1.22 14.53 -0.15
N ILE A 45 -0.89 14.36 -1.43
CA ILE A 45 0.07 13.33 -1.87
C ILE A 45 1.45 13.61 -1.32
N ASN A 46 1.87 14.88 -1.28
CA ASN A 46 3.16 15.24 -0.70
C ASN A 46 3.18 14.90 0.80
N ILE A 47 2.12 15.22 1.53
CA ILE A 47 2.00 14.92 2.97
C ILE A 47 2.10 13.41 3.21
N ILE A 48 1.29 12.62 2.50
CA ILE A 48 1.26 11.15 2.66
C ILE A 48 2.60 10.53 2.24
N SER A 49 3.23 11.06 1.21
CA SER A 49 4.55 10.60 0.75
C SER A 49 5.63 10.85 1.81
N ILE A 50 5.63 12.03 2.45
CA ILE A 50 6.55 12.35 3.55
C ILE A 50 6.30 11.42 4.74
N LEU A 51 5.04 11.24 5.14
CA LEU A 51 4.69 10.32 6.24
C LEU A 51 5.11 8.89 5.93
N GLY A 52 4.94 8.43 4.68
CA GLY A 52 5.39 7.12 4.23
C GLY A 52 6.92 6.96 4.29
N LEU A 53 7.67 8.00 3.89
CA LEU A 53 9.14 7.99 4.01
C LEU A 53 9.61 7.94 5.46
N VAL A 54 8.99 8.75 6.33
CA VAL A 54 9.31 8.75 7.76
C VAL A 54 9.02 7.37 8.36
N LEU A 55 7.88 6.77 8.04
CA LEU A 55 7.51 5.45 8.51
C LEU A 55 8.52 4.38 8.05
N LEU A 56 8.96 4.45 6.79
CA LEU A 56 9.97 3.54 6.25
C LEU A 56 11.32 3.70 6.96
N ILE A 57 11.78 4.94 7.17
CA ILE A 57 13.04 5.23 7.87
C ILE A 57 12.98 4.66 9.30
N VAL A 58 11.88 4.91 10.02
CA VAL A 58 11.67 4.37 11.37
C VAL A 58 11.64 2.85 11.36
N THR A 59 11.00 2.24 10.36
CA THR A 59 10.95 0.77 10.21
C THR A 59 12.35 0.19 10.09
N TRP A 60 13.21 0.76 9.24
CA TRP A 60 14.59 0.31 9.07
C TRP A 60 15.48 0.58 10.28
N ILE A 61 15.30 1.71 10.97
CA ILE A 61 16.02 1.97 12.22
C ILE A 61 15.67 0.90 13.25
N ILE A 62 14.38 0.58 13.41
CA ILE A 62 13.93 -0.46 14.35
C ILE A 62 14.45 -1.83 13.90
N GLU A 63 14.43 -2.17 12.61
CA GLU A 63 15.00 -3.42 12.09
C GLU A 63 16.48 -3.57 12.43
N LEU A 64 17.30 -2.53 12.19
CA LEU A 64 18.74 -2.60 12.44
C LEU A 64 19.07 -2.66 13.93
N VAL A 65 18.25 -2.05 14.78
CA VAL A 65 18.42 -2.07 16.24
C VAL A 65 17.88 -3.35 16.87
N THR A 66 16.78 -3.90 16.32
CA THR A 66 16.13 -5.10 16.86
C THR A 66 16.54 -6.32 16.07
N GLN A 67 17.33 -7.21 16.69
CA GLN A 67 17.79 -8.46 16.09
C GLN A 67 16.68 -9.54 16.03
N ILE A 68 15.51 -9.17 15.52
CA ILE A 68 14.38 -10.09 15.38
C ILE A 68 14.60 -10.90 14.11
N SER A 69 14.82 -12.20 14.27
CA SER A 69 14.90 -13.11 13.13
C SER A 69 13.56 -13.04 12.37
N LEU A 70 13.59 -12.60 11.11
CA LEU A 70 12.47 -12.52 10.15
C LEU A 70 11.69 -11.18 10.05
N SER A 71 11.97 -10.17 10.88
CA SER A 71 11.39 -8.82 10.66
C SER A 71 11.86 -8.18 9.34
N ILE A 72 13.02 -8.60 8.85
CA ILE A 72 13.58 -8.17 7.57
C ILE A 72 12.63 -8.39 6.39
N VAL A 73 11.80 -9.44 6.43
CA VAL A 73 10.82 -9.71 5.38
C VAL A 73 9.77 -8.60 5.34
N ILE A 74 9.25 -8.19 6.50
CA ILE A 74 8.29 -7.09 6.61
C ILE A 74 8.95 -5.77 6.18
N SER A 75 10.17 -5.50 6.64
CA SER A 75 10.93 -4.30 6.28
C SER A 75 11.20 -4.19 4.77
N LEU A 76 11.49 -5.31 4.10
CA LEU A 76 11.66 -5.38 2.65
C LEU A 76 10.34 -5.16 1.90
N LEU A 77 9.25 -5.83 2.32
CA LEU A 77 7.93 -5.61 1.74
C LEU A 77 7.49 -4.14 1.88
N PHE A 78 7.80 -3.53 3.03
CA PHE A 78 7.53 -2.12 3.26
C PHE A 78 8.38 -1.21 2.38
N SER A 79 9.61 -1.62 2.06
CA SER A 79 10.47 -0.90 1.13
C SER A 79 9.91 -0.88 -0.29
N CYS A 80 9.06 -1.85 -0.68
CA CYS A 80 8.35 -1.75 -1.97
C CYS A 80 7.40 -0.54 -2.02
N THR A 81 6.90 -0.04 -0.88
CA THR A 81 6.10 1.18 -0.85
C THR A 81 6.91 2.43 -1.23
N LEU A 82 8.23 2.40 -1.05
CA LEU A 82 9.13 3.47 -1.46
C LEU A 82 9.05 3.74 -2.96
N ILE A 83 8.96 2.67 -3.77
CA ILE A 83 8.84 2.78 -5.23
C ILE A 83 7.58 3.59 -5.57
N LYS A 84 6.46 3.26 -4.91
CA LYS A 84 5.19 3.99 -5.09
C LYS A 84 5.30 5.45 -4.66
N ILE A 85 5.97 5.72 -3.53
CA ILE A 85 6.19 7.08 -3.04
C ILE A 85 7.02 7.90 -4.02
N ILE A 86 8.13 7.35 -4.53
CA ILE A 86 8.99 8.01 -5.53
C ILE A 86 8.20 8.36 -6.78
N VAL A 87 7.41 7.41 -7.29
CA VAL A 87 6.57 7.62 -8.47
C VAL A 87 5.52 8.72 -8.20
N LEU A 88 4.86 8.70 -7.04
CA LEU A 88 3.86 9.73 -6.69
C LEU A 88 4.46 11.13 -6.50
N LEU A 89 5.68 11.22 -5.95
CA LEU A 89 6.34 12.51 -5.70
C LEU A 89 6.90 13.14 -6.97
N PHE A 90 7.64 12.35 -7.75
CA PHE A 90 8.46 12.83 -8.87
C PHE A 90 7.86 12.55 -10.24
N ASN A 91 6.90 11.63 -10.35
CA ASN A 91 6.34 11.21 -11.64
C ASN A 91 4.82 11.03 -11.59
N TYR A 92 4.15 12.01 -11.00
CA TYR A 92 2.70 11.97 -10.80
C TYR A 92 1.93 11.86 -12.12
N GLU A 93 2.38 12.51 -13.19
CA GLU A 93 1.74 12.42 -14.51
C GLU A 93 1.73 10.97 -15.05
N LYS A 94 2.86 10.25 -14.92
CA LYS A 94 2.90 8.82 -15.29
C LYS A 94 2.00 7.98 -14.40
N PHE A 95 1.94 8.28 -13.09
CA PHE A 95 1.02 7.62 -12.18
C PHE A 95 -0.44 7.85 -12.61
N TYR A 96 -0.81 9.09 -12.90
CA TYR A 96 -2.16 9.47 -13.34
C TYR A 96 -2.52 8.80 -14.67
N SER A 97 -1.62 8.80 -15.66
CA SER A 97 -1.83 8.11 -16.94
C SER A 97 -1.98 6.59 -16.77
N TRP A 98 -1.15 5.97 -15.91
CA TRP A 98 -1.29 4.55 -15.58
C TRP A 98 -2.63 4.25 -14.89
N LEU A 99 -3.00 5.08 -13.90
CA LEU A 99 -4.23 4.93 -13.14
C LEU A 99 -5.46 5.07 -14.03
N THR A 100 -5.53 6.09 -14.87
CA THR A 100 -6.64 6.31 -15.81
C THR A 100 -6.75 5.18 -16.84
N ASN A 101 -5.63 4.65 -17.33
CA ASN A 101 -5.62 3.48 -18.20
C ASN A 101 -6.09 2.20 -17.49
N LEU A 102 -5.75 2.05 -16.21
CA LEU A 102 -6.21 0.94 -15.39
C LEU A 102 -7.73 1.01 -15.16
N LEU A 103 -8.26 2.20 -14.86
CA LEU A 103 -9.69 2.43 -14.65
C LEU A 103 -10.56 2.12 -15.88
N LYS A 104 -9.99 2.25 -17.10
CA LYS A 104 -10.65 1.86 -18.35
C LYS A 104 -10.75 0.33 -18.51
N LYS A 105 -9.92 -0.44 -17.80
CA LYS A 105 -9.81 -1.90 -17.94
C LYS A 105 -10.30 -2.60 -16.67
N GLU A 106 -11.62 -2.74 -16.56
CA GLU A 106 -12.28 -3.36 -15.39
C GLU A 106 -11.65 -4.68 -14.97
N LYS A 107 -11.40 -5.59 -15.92
CA LYS A 107 -10.77 -6.89 -15.63
C LYS A 107 -9.40 -6.76 -14.95
N GLN A 108 -8.59 -5.77 -15.32
CA GLN A 108 -7.27 -5.58 -14.72
C GLN A 108 -7.37 -5.03 -13.30
N LEU A 109 -8.37 -4.19 -13.03
CA LEU A 109 -8.64 -3.66 -11.69
C LEU A 109 -9.01 -4.80 -10.73
N TYR A 110 -9.93 -5.69 -11.14
CA TYR A 110 -10.30 -6.89 -10.37
C TYR A 110 -9.10 -7.80 -10.07
N ILE A 111 -8.22 -8.01 -11.07
CA ILE A 111 -7.02 -8.83 -10.89
C ILE A 111 -6.09 -8.20 -9.86
N ILE A 112 -5.83 -6.88 -9.96
CA ILE A 112 -4.96 -6.18 -9.01
C ILE A 112 -5.55 -6.23 -7.60
N ASP A 113 -6.85 -5.99 -7.44
CA ASP A 113 -7.48 -6.06 -6.13
C ASP A 113 -7.43 -7.46 -5.52
N GLY A 114 -7.66 -8.51 -6.33
CA GLY A 114 -7.47 -9.89 -5.92
C GLY A 114 -6.06 -10.18 -5.43
N PHE A 115 -5.04 -9.74 -6.19
CA PHE A 115 -3.63 -9.87 -5.78
C PHE A 115 -3.32 -9.10 -4.51
N VAL A 116 -3.81 -7.87 -4.37
CA VAL A 116 -3.62 -7.05 -3.15
C VAL A 116 -4.28 -7.71 -1.94
N SER A 117 -5.45 -8.33 -2.11
CA SER A 117 -6.12 -9.05 -1.03
C SER A 117 -5.35 -10.28 -0.61
N LEU A 118 -4.94 -11.10 -1.56
CA LEU A 118 -4.14 -12.30 -1.31
C LEU A 118 -2.82 -11.94 -0.63
N PHE A 119 -2.16 -10.88 -1.10
CA PHE A 119 -0.96 -10.34 -0.48
C PHE A 119 -1.22 -9.91 0.97
N GLY A 120 -2.32 -9.18 1.22
CA GLY A 120 -2.72 -8.78 2.56
C GLY A 120 -2.93 -9.98 3.50
N LEU A 121 -3.61 -11.02 3.02
CA LEU A 121 -3.84 -12.26 3.79
C LEU A 121 -2.52 -12.97 4.12
N ILE A 122 -1.61 -13.12 3.14
CA ILE A 122 -0.28 -13.71 3.36
C ILE A 122 0.47 -12.92 4.43
N LEU A 123 0.40 -11.59 4.36
CA LEU A 123 1.09 -10.71 5.30
C LEU A 123 0.52 -10.84 6.73
N ILE A 124 -0.80 -10.95 6.88
CA ILE A 124 -1.44 -11.23 8.19
C ILE A 124 -0.97 -12.58 8.73
N LEU A 125 -1.05 -13.64 7.93
CA LEU A 125 -0.66 -14.99 8.35
C LEU A 125 0.82 -15.04 8.75
N PHE A 126 1.70 -14.47 7.94
CA PHE A 126 3.12 -14.35 8.26
C PHE A 126 3.33 -13.61 9.59
N THR A 127 2.63 -12.50 9.79
CA THR A 127 2.77 -11.69 11.01
C THR A 127 2.27 -12.40 12.27
N ILE A 128 1.23 -13.24 12.18
CA ILE A 128 0.65 -13.95 13.33
C ILE A 128 1.45 -15.23 13.66
N PHE A 129 1.84 -15.99 12.64
CA PHE A 129 2.39 -17.34 12.82
C PHE A 129 3.92 -17.40 12.81
N VAL A 130 4.59 -16.43 12.18
CA VAL A 130 6.05 -16.45 11.99
C VAL A 130 6.74 -15.39 12.84
N LEU A 131 6.12 -14.22 13.00
CA LEU A 131 6.68 -13.09 13.75
C LEU A 131 6.23 -13.06 15.22
#